data_AF-A0A7S0CF39-F1
#
_entry.id   AF-A0A7S0CF39-F1
#
_cell.length_a   1.000
_cell.length_b   1.000
_cell.length_c   1.000
_cell.angle_alpha   90.00
_cell.angle_beta   90.00
_cell.angle_gamma   90.00
#
_symmetry.space_group_name_H-M   'P 1'
#
loop_
_entity.id
_entity.type
_entity.pdbx_description
1 polymer ?
#
loop_
_entity_poly.entity_id
_entity_poly.type
_entity_poly.pdbx_seq_one_letter_code
_entity_poly.pdbx_strand_id
1 'polypeptide(L)'
;PQEYTLIKLKLLEVPDPSTAVQTSLGELLGGDLPVSLVAATLRPETMYGQTNLFVLPTGTYGAYKIELPQPEIFIMSHRAARGLSCQGYTQTFAEIECLLGDIKGTDLLGLPVKAPNSSYERVYTLPLLTISMGKGTGIVTSVPSDAPDDYVALQALKIKPDFAAKYGITPAMVDPFDVIPIIDIPGYGSTSAVFVCEKLKITSFNDKAKLAQAKEETYLKGFTSGVMIVGPHAGTKVSDAKPIIKEEMITDGTACLYFEPESKVMSRTHDECVVAKTDQWYLAYGETNWAQAVKDHVLNAETFNAYDESALTKYEYVIGWLQEWACTRQFGLGTQLPWDTKWVIESLSDSTIYMSYYTIAHILQGRNNLEGDVTKSPHGIDPNLLTNDVFDYIYLKNAPLPTTSISTDLLKKCRGEFRYWYPMDLRVSAKDLIPNHLTMALYNHAAIWDDEPELWPKGYYTNGHVLVDAQKMSKSAGNFLLMDETVELYSADATRFACADAGDSLDDANFSRETADSAIVSLVNEEDWAKEMLVAHPKLRTGEYSFMDRVFDNEMDRCIRATAHSYSTMQFRDGLQHGWHEMLLARNEYRSYCHSAASPLHAKLVTRFLETIVILICPVCPHWSEGLW
;
A
#
# COMPACT_ATOMS: atom_id res chain seq x y z
N PRO A 1 -11.48 0.00 -2.08
CA PRO A 1 -12.71 -0.02 -1.25
C PRO A 1 -13.23 -1.46 -1.21
N GLN A 2 -13.72 -1.94 -0.07
CA GLN A 2 -14.28 -3.28 0.05
C GLN A 2 -15.77 -3.26 -0.25
N GLU A 3 -16.21 -4.05 -1.21
CA GLU A 3 -17.63 -4.28 -1.51
C GLU A 3 -18.23 -5.31 -0.54
N TYR A 4 -19.40 -4.98 0.02
CA TYR A 4 -20.28 -5.86 0.76
C TYR A 4 -21.66 -5.89 0.10
N THR A 5 -22.33 -7.03 0.22
CA THR A 5 -23.77 -7.13 -0.04
C THR A 5 -24.50 -6.92 1.29
N LEU A 6 -25.36 -5.90 1.38
CA LEU A 6 -26.25 -5.71 2.52
C LEU A 6 -27.52 -6.51 2.31
N ILE A 7 -27.71 -7.53 3.12
CA ILE A 7 -28.90 -8.37 3.11
C ILE A 7 -29.96 -7.71 3.97
N LYS A 8 -31.16 -7.51 3.42
CA LYS A 8 -32.29 -6.87 4.12
C LYS A 8 -33.16 -7.94 4.78
N LEU A 9 -33.06 -8.07 6.10
CA LEU A 9 -33.92 -8.98 6.85
C LEU A 9 -35.12 -8.19 7.38
N LYS A 10 -36.26 -8.36 6.72
CA LYS A 10 -37.48 -7.57 7.00
C LYS A 10 -37.99 -7.90 8.39
N LEU A 11 -38.15 -6.89 9.23
CA LEU A 11 -38.68 -7.05 10.58
C LEU A 11 -40.15 -7.46 10.48
N LEU A 12 -40.52 -8.50 11.23
CA LEU A 12 -41.90 -8.99 11.33
C LEU A 12 -42.56 -8.38 12.58
N GLU A 13 -43.87 -8.57 12.69
CA GLU A 13 -44.63 -8.17 13.88
C GLU A 13 -43.97 -8.73 15.15
N VAL A 14 -43.75 -7.86 16.14
CA VAL A 14 -43.09 -8.19 17.40
C VAL A 14 -44.16 -8.63 18.40
N PRO A 15 -44.33 -9.94 18.68
CA PRO A 15 -45.30 -10.38 19.67
C PRO A 15 -44.81 -9.96 21.06
N ASP A 16 -45.68 -9.28 21.81
CA ASP A 16 -45.44 -8.84 23.19
C ASP A 16 -44.14 -8.02 23.39
N PRO A 17 -44.06 -6.77 22.87
CA PRO A 17 -42.87 -5.92 23.02
C PRO A 17 -42.53 -5.71 24.50
N SER A 18 -41.33 -6.15 24.88
CA SER A 18 -40.86 -6.16 26.28
C SER A 18 -40.08 -4.90 26.68
N THR A 19 -39.69 -4.07 25.70
CA THR A 19 -38.96 -2.83 25.92
C THR A 19 -39.62 -1.66 25.16
N ALA A 20 -39.42 -0.43 25.63
CA ALA A 20 -39.92 0.77 24.95
C ALA A 20 -39.38 0.92 23.51
N VAL A 21 -38.17 0.41 23.27
CA VAL A 21 -37.57 0.37 21.93
C VAL A 21 -38.33 -0.61 21.03
N GLN A 22 -38.68 -1.80 21.53
CA GLN A 22 -39.50 -2.76 20.76
C GLN A 22 -40.90 -2.20 20.45
N THR A 23 -41.50 -1.44 21.38
CA THR A 23 -42.74 -0.69 21.12
C THR A 23 -42.55 0.33 20.00
N SER A 24 -41.48 1.13 20.06
CA SER A 24 -41.17 2.14 19.04
C SER A 24 -40.88 1.52 17.67
N LEU A 25 -40.20 0.37 17.63
CA LEU A 25 -40.01 -0.41 16.40
C LEU A 25 -41.34 -0.94 15.84
N GLY A 26 -42.27 -1.33 16.72
CA GLY A 26 -43.65 -1.68 16.35
C GLY A 26 -44.42 -0.50 15.74
N GLU A 27 -44.25 0.70 16.27
CA GLU A 27 -44.84 1.92 15.70
C GLU A 27 -44.26 2.23 14.31
N LEU A 28 -42.94 2.09 14.13
CA LEU A 28 -42.29 2.24 12.82
C LEU A 28 -42.78 1.20 11.81
N LEU A 29 -42.95 -0.06 12.23
CA LEU A 29 -43.55 -1.13 11.41
C LEU A 29 -44.99 -0.83 10.98
N GLY A 30 -45.75 -0.10 11.82
CA GLY A 30 -47.12 0.30 11.54
C GLY A 30 -47.24 1.48 10.56
N GLY A 31 -46.11 2.10 10.19
CA GLY A 31 -46.04 3.14 9.16
C GLY A 31 -46.01 2.59 7.73
N ASP A 32 -45.82 3.49 6.76
CA ASP A 32 -45.84 3.14 5.33
C ASP A 32 -44.53 2.54 4.80
N LEU A 33 -43.45 2.59 5.59
CA LEU A 33 -42.11 2.20 5.15
C LEU A 33 -41.72 0.81 5.68
N PRO A 34 -41.17 -0.09 4.84
CA PRO A 34 -40.60 -1.34 5.30
C PRO A 34 -39.45 -1.12 6.29
N VAL A 35 -39.43 -1.87 7.39
CA VAL A 35 -38.33 -1.87 8.36
C VAL A 35 -37.51 -3.14 8.19
N SER A 36 -36.19 -3.01 8.03
CA SER A 36 -35.26 -4.12 7.85
C SER A 36 -34.04 -4.00 8.74
N LEU A 37 -33.62 -5.11 9.35
CA LEU A 37 -32.28 -5.22 9.93
C LEU A 37 -31.33 -5.59 8.80
N VAL A 38 -30.31 -4.77 8.57
CA VAL A 38 -29.41 -4.95 7.42
C VAL A 38 -28.07 -5.53 7.85
N ALA A 39 -27.69 -6.66 7.25
CA ALA A 39 -26.46 -7.38 7.57
C ALA A 39 -25.49 -7.38 6.39
N ALA A 40 -24.24 -7.02 6.65
CA ALA A 40 -23.20 -7.02 5.63
C ALA A 40 -22.59 -8.42 5.46
N THR A 41 -22.53 -8.92 4.22
CA THR A 41 -21.88 -10.19 3.87
C THR A 41 -20.98 -10.06 2.65
N LEU A 42 -19.92 -10.88 2.62
CA LEU A 42 -19.08 -11.10 1.44
C LEU A 42 -19.49 -12.36 0.65
N ARG A 43 -20.46 -13.11 1.16
CA ARG A 43 -20.91 -14.40 0.63
C ARG A 43 -22.43 -14.41 0.43
N PRO A 44 -22.97 -13.62 -0.53
CA PRO A 44 -24.41 -13.60 -0.78
C PRO A 44 -24.95 -14.97 -1.23
N GLU A 45 -24.11 -15.83 -1.81
CA GLU A 45 -24.51 -17.19 -2.20
C GLU A 45 -24.95 -18.06 -1.03
N THR A 46 -24.52 -17.73 0.20
CA THR A 46 -24.83 -18.56 1.37
C THR A 46 -26.18 -18.27 2.00
N MET A 47 -26.93 -17.27 1.50
CA MET A 47 -28.15 -16.79 2.14
C MET A 47 -29.30 -17.80 2.18
N TYR A 48 -29.22 -18.90 1.42
CA TYR A 48 -30.15 -20.02 1.54
C TYR A 48 -30.04 -20.77 2.88
N GLY A 49 -28.89 -20.70 3.55
CA GLY A 49 -28.60 -21.45 4.77
C GLY A 49 -28.82 -20.66 6.06
N GLN A 50 -29.57 -19.56 5.99
CA GLN A 50 -29.76 -18.68 7.14
C GLN A 50 -30.66 -19.32 8.21
N THR A 51 -30.14 -19.42 9.45
CA THR A 51 -30.87 -19.94 10.61
C THR A 51 -31.31 -18.85 11.58
N ASN A 52 -30.58 -17.74 11.63
CA ASN A 52 -30.82 -16.62 12.54
C ASN A 52 -30.07 -15.37 12.06
N LEU A 53 -30.23 -14.26 12.79
CA LEU A 53 -29.50 -13.02 12.59
C LEU A 53 -28.72 -12.69 13.86
N PHE A 54 -27.45 -12.32 13.78
CA PHE A 54 -26.64 -11.99 14.95
C PHE A 54 -26.55 -10.48 15.18
N VAL A 55 -26.71 -10.10 16.46
CA VAL A 55 -26.57 -8.73 16.95
C VAL A 55 -25.62 -8.73 18.15
N LEU A 56 -24.81 -7.68 18.30
CA LEU A 56 -23.95 -7.51 19.46
C LEU A 56 -24.75 -6.92 20.62
N PRO A 57 -24.96 -7.62 21.76
CA PRO A 57 -25.80 -7.10 22.83
C PRO A 57 -25.34 -5.75 23.41
N THR A 58 -24.03 -5.53 23.45
CA THR A 58 -23.41 -4.28 23.93
C THR A 58 -23.24 -3.22 22.84
N GLY A 59 -23.64 -3.53 21.60
CA GLY A 59 -23.58 -2.59 20.48
C GLY A 59 -24.68 -1.53 20.56
N THR A 60 -24.44 -0.41 19.88
CA THR A 60 -25.43 0.67 19.71
C THR A 60 -25.82 0.78 18.24
N TYR A 61 -27.12 0.86 17.99
CA TYR A 61 -27.75 0.88 16.68
C TYR A 61 -28.72 2.06 16.57
N GLY A 62 -29.22 2.30 15.37
CA GLY A 62 -30.33 3.21 15.12
C GLY A 62 -31.18 2.74 13.95
N ALA A 63 -32.39 3.28 13.84
CA ALA A 63 -33.27 3.14 12.70
C ALA A 63 -33.14 4.39 11.82
N TYR A 64 -32.67 4.19 10.60
CA TYR A 64 -32.34 5.26 9.66
C TYR A 64 -33.21 5.14 8.41
N LYS A 65 -33.75 6.25 7.94
CA LYS A 65 -34.46 6.27 6.66
C LYS A 65 -33.45 6.23 5.52
N ILE A 66 -33.71 5.37 4.54
CA ILE A 66 -32.85 5.13 3.40
C ILE A 66 -33.64 5.35 2.11
N GLU A 67 -33.08 6.16 1.24
CA GLU A 67 -33.62 6.47 -0.09
C GLU A 67 -33.08 5.42 -1.08
N LEU A 68 -33.92 4.44 -1.35
CA LEU A 68 -33.79 3.45 -2.43
C LEU A 68 -34.90 3.74 -3.46
N PRO A 69 -34.98 3.03 -4.61
CA PRO A 69 -36.10 3.21 -5.54
C PRO A 69 -37.48 3.19 -4.86
N GLN A 70 -37.59 2.46 -3.75
CA GLN A 70 -38.65 2.60 -2.76
C GLN A 70 -38.00 2.92 -1.40
N PRO A 71 -38.40 3.99 -0.68
CA PRO A 71 -37.83 4.32 0.62
C PRO A 71 -38.08 3.22 1.66
N GLU A 72 -37.09 2.97 2.51
CA GLU A 72 -37.14 1.94 3.56
C GLU A 72 -36.47 2.45 4.85
N ILE A 73 -36.64 1.74 5.97
CA ILE A 73 -35.99 2.01 7.24
C ILE A 73 -35.00 0.89 7.54
N PHE A 74 -33.73 1.25 7.70
CA PHE A 74 -32.65 0.30 8.02
C PHE A 74 -32.25 0.42 9.48
N ILE A 75 -32.21 -0.72 10.17
CA ILE A 75 -31.63 -0.86 11.50
C ILE A 75 -30.18 -1.31 11.34
N MET A 76 -29.25 -0.47 11.80
CA MET A 76 -27.80 -0.68 11.68
C MET A 76 -27.01 0.22 12.64
N SER A 77 -25.69 0.07 12.68
CA SER A 77 -24.82 0.99 13.40
C SER A 77 -24.80 2.39 12.76
N HIS A 78 -24.58 3.43 13.57
CA HIS A 78 -24.41 4.81 13.08
C HIS A 78 -23.25 4.94 12.08
N ARG A 79 -22.17 4.18 12.26
CA ARG A 79 -21.02 4.16 11.34
C ARG A 79 -21.46 3.73 9.93
N ALA A 80 -22.26 2.69 9.83
CA ALA A 80 -22.77 2.21 8.54
C ALA A 80 -23.75 3.19 7.92
N ALA A 81 -24.62 3.82 8.72
CA ALA A 81 -25.51 4.88 8.26
C ALA A 81 -24.74 6.06 7.64
N ARG A 82 -23.63 6.47 8.27
CA ARG A 82 -22.72 7.51 7.74
C ARG A 82 -22.04 7.08 6.43
N GLY A 83 -21.66 5.81 6.30
CA GLY A 83 -21.11 5.29 5.04
C GLY A 83 -22.13 5.34 3.91
N LEU A 84 -23.35 4.86 4.17
CA LEU A 84 -24.44 4.85 3.18
C LEU A 84 -24.89 6.25 2.77
N SER A 85 -24.91 7.23 3.68
CA SER A 85 -25.26 8.62 3.34
C SER A 85 -24.28 9.28 2.37
N CYS A 86 -23.05 8.76 2.28
CA CYS A 86 -22.06 9.17 1.29
C CYS A 86 -22.09 8.36 -0.01
N GLN A 87 -22.97 7.36 -0.15
CA GLN A 87 -23.02 6.43 -1.29
C GLN A 87 -24.30 6.56 -2.14
N GLY A 88 -25.11 7.59 -1.87
CA GLY A 88 -26.34 7.88 -2.62
C GLY A 88 -27.58 7.17 -2.08
N TYR A 89 -27.58 6.77 -0.80
CA TYR A 89 -28.69 6.13 -0.12
C TYR A 89 -29.49 7.08 0.78
N THR A 90 -29.22 8.38 0.72
CA THR A 90 -29.94 9.43 1.45
C THR A 90 -30.29 10.57 0.51
N GLN A 91 -31.32 11.34 0.84
CA GLN A 91 -31.81 12.43 -0.02
C GLN A 91 -30.73 13.51 -0.24
N THR A 92 -30.00 13.85 0.82
CA THR A 92 -28.86 14.76 0.78
C THR A 92 -27.59 13.98 1.10
N PHE A 93 -26.51 14.26 0.35
CA PHE A 93 -25.20 13.66 0.57
C PHE A 93 -24.70 13.93 2.01
N ALA A 94 -24.21 12.88 2.67
CA ALA A 94 -23.68 12.89 4.03
C ALA A 94 -24.66 13.29 5.15
N GLU A 95 -25.95 13.51 4.86
CA GLU A 95 -26.98 13.74 5.88
C GLU A 95 -27.69 12.44 6.25
N ILE A 96 -27.86 12.20 7.55
CA ILE A 96 -28.49 10.98 8.09
C ILE A 96 -29.83 11.37 8.71
N GLU A 97 -30.93 10.79 8.22
CA GLU A 97 -32.24 10.90 8.85
C GLU A 97 -32.45 9.74 9.84
N CYS A 98 -32.22 10.02 11.12
CA CYS A 98 -32.39 9.06 12.21
C CYS A 98 -33.81 9.15 12.78
N LEU A 99 -34.59 8.08 12.64
CA LEU A 99 -35.97 7.99 13.15
C LEU A 99 -36.00 7.48 14.60
N LEU A 100 -35.04 6.63 14.97
CA LEU A 100 -34.87 6.14 16.33
C LEU A 100 -33.38 5.89 16.61
N GLY A 101 -32.79 6.68 17.51
CA GLY A 101 -31.39 6.56 17.91
C GLY A 101 -31.18 5.70 19.16
N ASP A 102 -29.91 5.43 19.49
CA ASP A 102 -29.46 4.79 20.74
C ASP A 102 -30.13 3.45 21.08
N ILE A 103 -30.51 2.68 20.05
CA ILE A 103 -31.04 1.33 20.19
C ILE A 103 -29.92 0.43 20.71
N LYS A 104 -30.07 -0.15 21.91
CA LYS A 104 -29.08 -1.10 22.42
C LYS A 104 -29.26 -2.44 21.71
N GLY A 105 -28.17 -3.15 21.49
CA GLY A 105 -28.25 -4.48 20.89
C GLY A 105 -29.13 -5.46 21.67
N THR A 106 -29.24 -5.31 22.99
CA THR A 106 -30.19 -6.07 23.83
C THR A 106 -31.65 -5.83 23.46
N ASP A 107 -32.01 -4.63 23.00
CA ASP A 107 -33.39 -4.31 22.58
C ASP A 107 -33.76 -5.02 21.28
N LEU A 108 -32.76 -5.35 20.46
CA LEU A 108 -32.92 -6.03 19.19
C LEU A 108 -32.97 -7.55 19.31
N LEU A 109 -32.75 -8.15 20.47
CA LEU A 109 -32.72 -9.62 20.64
C LEU A 109 -34.14 -10.22 20.68
N GLY A 110 -34.29 -11.41 20.10
CA GLY A 110 -35.56 -12.15 20.05
C GLY A 110 -36.57 -11.61 19.03
N LEU A 111 -36.20 -10.61 18.24
CA LEU A 111 -37.06 -10.05 17.18
C LEU A 111 -37.21 -11.05 16.02
N PRO A 112 -38.44 -11.30 15.55
CA PRO A 112 -38.68 -12.12 14.38
C PRO A 112 -38.38 -11.34 13.11
N VAL A 113 -37.61 -11.94 12.19
CA VAL A 113 -37.27 -11.34 10.90
C VAL A 113 -37.49 -12.33 9.76
N LYS A 114 -37.84 -11.82 8.59
CA LYS A 114 -37.87 -12.57 7.34
C LYS A 114 -36.51 -12.47 6.66
N ALA A 115 -35.77 -13.57 6.65
CA ALA A 115 -34.51 -13.69 5.94
C ALA A 115 -34.75 -13.98 4.44
N PRO A 116 -34.16 -13.22 3.50
CA PRO A 116 -34.20 -13.54 2.07
C PRO A 116 -33.62 -14.92 1.78
N ASN A 117 -34.17 -15.66 0.82
CA ASN A 117 -33.71 -16.98 0.36
C ASN A 117 -33.68 -18.13 1.39
N SER A 118 -33.89 -17.87 2.68
CA SER A 118 -33.98 -18.90 3.71
C SER A 118 -35.23 -19.77 3.50
N SER A 119 -35.10 -21.08 3.76
CA SER A 119 -36.24 -22.00 3.80
C SER A 119 -37.16 -21.76 5.00
N TYR A 120 -36.70 -21.04 6.02
CA TYR A 120 -37.50 -20.70 7.18
C TYR A 120 -38.46 -19.54 6.88
N GLU A 121 -39.71 -19.68 7.33
CA GLU A 121 -40.70 -18.61 7.17
C GLU A 121 -40.29 -17.37 7.96
N ARG A 122 -39.71 -17.56 9.14
CA ARG A 122 -39.13 -16.53 10.01
C ARG A 122 -37.90 -17.08 10.71
N VAL A 123 -36.96 -16.20 11.04
CA VAL A 123 -35.83 -16.49 11.93
C VAL A 123 -35.76 -15.40 13.02
N TYR A 124 -34.87 -15.54 14.00
CA TYR A 124 -34.78 -14.61 15.12
C TYR A 124 -33.42 -13.92 15.22
N THR A 125 -33.39 -12.75 15.85
CA THR A 125 -32.17 -12.08 16.25
C THR A 125 -31.59 -12.70 17.53
N LEU A 126 -30.34 -13.15 17.46
CA LEU A 126 -29.63 -13.86 18.53
C LEU A 126 -28.34 -13.11 18.91
N PRO A 127 -27.83 -13.29 20.14
CA PRO A 127 -26.64 -12.60 20.59
C PRO A 127 -25.36 -13.24 20.00
N LEU A 128 -24.45 -12.41 19.49
CA LEU A 128 -23.08 -12.81 19.19
C LEU A 128 -22.10 -11.80 19.80
N LEU A 129 -21.27 -12.26 20.74
CA LEU A 129 -20.41 -11.39 21.56
C LEU A 129 -19.12 -10.94 20.85
N THR A 130 -18.82 -11.51 19.69
CA THR A 130 -17.57 -11.31 18.94
C THR A 130 -17.71 -10.36 17.75
N ILE A 131 -18.91 -9.82 17.50
CA ILE A 131 -19.16 -8.87 16.42
C ILE A 131 -18.33 -7.60 16.63
N SER A 132 -17.69 -7.12 15.57
CA SER A 132 -17.04 -5.82 15.55
C SER A 132 -18.02 -4.74 15.07
N MET A 133 -18.25 -3.71 15.88
CA MET A 133 -19.00 -2.52 15.46
C MET A 133 -18.21 -1.63 14.49
N GLY A 134 -16.93 -1.93 14.25
CA GLY A 134 -16.06 -1.20 13.32
C GLY A 134 -16.00 -1.81 11.91
N LYS A 135 -16.81 -2.84 11.61
CA LYS A 135 -16.87 -3.47 10.29
C LYS A 135 -18.32 -3.76 9.90
N GLY A 136 -18.68 -3.48 8.65
CA GLY A 136 -20.04 -3.67 8.16
C GLY A 136 -21.07 -2.90 8.97
N THR A 137 -22.27 -3.47 9.12
CA THR A 137 -23.40 -2.79 9.77
C THR A 137 -23.47 -3.01 11.29
N GLY A 138 -22.60 -3.86 11.85
CA GLY A 138 -22.72 -4.36 13.22
C GLY A 138 -23.79 -5.45 13.39
N ILE A 139 -24.38 -5.94 12.29
CA ILE A 139 -25.34 -7.04 12.23
C ILE A 139 -24.78 -8.08 11.24
N VAL A 140 -24.85 -9.37 11.61
CA VAL A 140 -24.22 -10.45 10.84
C VAL A 140 -25.24 -11.56 10.58
N THR A 141 -25.38 -11.99 9.33
CA THR A 141 -26.20 -13.16 8.97
C THR A 141 -25.60 -14.44 9.54
N SER A 142 -26.42 -15.36 10.06
CA SER A 142 -25.94 -16.65 10.55
C SER A 142 -26.17 -17.75 9.52
N VAL A 143 -25.08 -18.34 9.00
CA VAL A 143 -25.11 -19.49 8.10
C VAL A 143 -24.24 -20.64 8.66
N PRO A 144 -24.75 -21.41 9.64
CA PRO A 144 -24.01 -22.44 10.38
C PRO A 144 -23.43 -23.59 9.54
N SER A 145 -23.90 -23.78 8.31
CA SER A 145 -23.39 -24.83 7.41
C SER A 145 -22.01 -24.51 6.86
N ASP A 146 -21.69 -23.23 6.68
CA ASP A 146 -20.50 -22.78 5.95
C ASP A 146 -19.67 -21.72 6.69
N ALA A 147 -20.15 -21.24 7.83
CA ALA A 147 -19.44 -20.34 8.73
C ALA A 147 -19.20 -20.99 10.12
N PRO A 148 -17.94 -21.31 10.47
CA PRO A 148 -17.60 -21.93 11.76
C PRO A 148 -18.02 -21.11 13.00
N ASP A 149 -17.86 -19.78 12.93
CA ASP A 149 -18.28 -18.87 14.01
C ASP A 149 -19.78 -19.00 14.30
N ASP A 150 -20.59 -19.08 13.24
CA ASP A 150 -22.05 -19.13 13.30
C ASP A 150 -22.53 -20.46 13.88
N TYR A 151 -21.91 -21.57 13.44
CA TYR A 151 -22.19 -22.90 13.97
C TYR A 151 -21.95 -22.98 15.47
N VAL A 152 -20.78 -22.54 15.93
CA VAL A 152 -20.41 -22.62 17.35
C VAL A 152 -21.29 -21.71 18.20
N ALA A 153 -21.65 -20.52 17.69
CA ALA A 153 -22.55 -19.61 18.37
C ALA A 153 -23.98 -20.18 18.50
N LEU A 154 -24.52 -20.76 17.43
CA LEU A 154 -25.84 -21.40 17.46
C LEU A 154 -25.85 -22.61 18.42
N GLN A 155 -24.83 -23.46 18.36
CA GLN A 155 -24.71 -24.61 19.27
C GLN A 155 -24.57 -24.18 20.74
N ALA A 156 -23.84 -23.10 21.01
CA ALA A 156 -23.74 -22.56 22.37
C ALA A 156 -25.09 -22.12 22.93
N LEU A 157 -25.97 -21.55 22.10
CA LEU A 157 -27.33 -21.17 22.49
C LEU A 157 -28.24 -22.40 22.71
N LYS A 158 -28.09 -23.46 21.90
CA LYS A 158 -28.86 -24.72 22.07
C LYS A 158 -28.44 -25.50 23.32
N ILE A 159 -27.13 -25.61 23.59
CA ILE A 159 -26.58 -26.50 24.63
C ILE A 159 -26.54 -25.85 26.02
N LYS A 160 -26.56 -24.51 26.10
CA LYS A 160 -26.46 -23.75 27.37
C LYS A 160 -27.72 -22.89 27.60
N PRO A 161 -28.81 -23.46 28.16
CA PRO A 161 -30.05 -22.73 28.42
C PRO A 161 -29.85 -21.46 29.26
N ASP A 162 -28.96 -21.49 30.25
CA ASP A 162 -28.66 -20.32 31.10
C ASP A 162 -28.04 -19.16 30.29
N PHE A 163 -27.26 -19.49 29.27
CA PHE A 163 -26.68 -18.49 28.37
C PHE A 163 -27.74 -17.84 27.49
N ALA A 164 -28.66 -18.63 26.93
CA ALA A 164 -29.79 -18.11 26.15
C ALA A 164 -30.74 -17.26 27.03
N ALA A 165 -31.08 -17.75 28.23
CA ALA A 165 -31.97 -17.08 29.17
C ALA A 165 -31.42 -15.73 29.65
N LYS A 166 -30.10 -15.59 29.83
CA LYS A 166 -29.44 -14.31 30.16
C LYS A 166 -29.78 -13.19 29.18
N TYR A 167 -30.04 -13.54 27.91
CA TYR A 167 -30.35 -12.60 26.84
C TYR A 167 -31.85 -12.62 26.44
N GLY A 168 -32.71 -13.23 27.26
CA GLY A 168 -34.14 -13.32 26.97
C GLY A 168 -34.51 -14.22 25.78
N ILE A 169 -33.58 -15.08 25.33
CA ILE A 169 -33.80 -15.97 24.19
C ILE A 169 -34.52 -17.23 24.68
N THR A 170 -35.67 -17.52 24.07
CA THR A 170 -36.48 -18.69 24.38
C THR A 170 -36.07 -19.91 23.54
N PRO A 171 -36.31 -21.16 24.00
CA PRO A 171 -36.01 -22.36 23.21
C PRO A 171 -36.67 -22.37 21.83
N ALA A 172 -37.89 -21.81 21.70
CA ALA A 172 -38.60 -21.69 20.43
C ALA A 172 -37.87 -20.83 19.38
N MET A 173 -36.97 -19.93 19.81
CA MET A 173 -36.17 -19.07 18.93
C MET A 173 -34.90 -19.74 18.41
N VAL A 174 -34.53 -20.93 18.92
CA VAL A 174 -33.25 -21.58 18.62
C VAL A 174 -33.42 -23.05 18.24
N ASP A 175 -34.18 -23.83 19.01
CA ASP A 175 -34.29 -25.29 18.85
C ASP A 175 -34.78 -25.71 17.46
N PRO A 176 -35.81 -25.06 16.86
CA PRO A 176 -36.33 -25.44 15.54
C PRO A 176 -35.38 -25.16 14.36
N PHE A 177 -34.30 -24.41 14.59
CA PHE A 177 -33.39 -23.94 13.54
C PHE A 177 -32.17 -24.85 13.46
N ASP A 178 -32.22 -25.81 12.55
CA ASP A 178 -31.13 -26.74 12.28
C ASP A 178 -30.23 -26.25 11.15
N VAL A 179 -29.03 -26.82 11.07
CA VAL A 179 -28.06 -26.49 10.03
C VAL A 179 -28.62 -26.89 8.67
N ILE A 180 -28.73 -25.94 7.74
CA ILE A 180 -29.22 -26.18 6.38
C ILE A 180 -28.01 -26.42 5.46
N PRO A 181 -27.86 -27.61 4.85
CA PRO A 181 -26.82 -27.86 3.86
C PRO A 181 -27.05 -27.03 2.59
N ILE A 182 -26.03 -26.30 2.11
CA ILE A 182 -26.17 -25.37 0.97
C ILE A 182 -25.07 -25.47 -0.08
N ILE A 183 -23.85 -25.82 0.32
CA ILE A 183 -22.68 -25.96 -0.56
C ILE A 183 -22.01 -27.28 -0.23
N ASP A 184 -21.82 -28.11 -1.25
CA ASP A 184 -20.98 -29.30 -1.13
C ASP A 184 -19.54 -28.95 -1.50
N ILE A 185 -18.63 -29.17 -0.55
CA ILE A 185 -17.19 -28.96 -0.75
C ILE A 185 -16.51 -30.34 -0.76
N PRO A 186 -15.85 -30.74 -1.87
CA PRO A 186 -15.15 -32.01 -1.94
C PRO A 186 -14.15 -32.19 -0.77
N GLY A 187 -14.34 -33.26 -0.01
CA GLY A 187 -13.52 -33.58 1.19
C GLY A 187 -14.02 -32.99 2.51
N TYR A 188 -15.04 -32.13 2.49
CA TYR A 188 -15.65 -31.51 3.68
C TYR A 188 -17.17 -31.78 3.77
N GLY A 189 -17.82 -32.10 2.64
CA GLY A 189 -19.25 -32.40 2.55
C GLY A 189 -20.13 -31.15 2.45
N SER A 190 -21.43 -31.34 2.67
CA SER A 190 -22.48 -30.33 2.48
C SER A 190 -22.69 -29.38 3.67
N THR A 191 -21.95 -29.58 4.76
CA THR A 191 -21.96 -28.75 5.98
C THR A 191 -20.51 -28.55 6.43
N SER A 192 -19.75 -27.83 5.63
CA SER A 192 -18.30 -27.67 5.77
C SER A 192 -17.88 -27.12 7.13
N ALA A 193 -18.61 -26.15 7.68
CA ALA A 193 -18.33 -25.57 8.99
C ALA A 193 -18.48 -26.59 10.13
N VAL A 194 -19.51 -27.43 10.07
CA VAL A 194 -19.75 -28.51 11.05
C VAL A 194 -18.56 -29.48 11.05
N PHE A 195 -18.19 -29.97 9.87
CA PHE A 195 -17.07 -30.90 9.69
C PHE A 195 -15.76 -30.34 10.25
N VAL A 196 -15.41 -29.09 9.91
CA VAL A 196 -14.14 -28.49 10.37
C VAL A 196 -14.17 -28.21 11.87
N CYS A 197 -15.31 -27.78 12.43
CA CYS A 197 -15.44 -27.58 13.88
C CYS A 197 -15.26 -28.89 14.65
N GLU A 198 -15.82 -30.01 14.17
CA GLU A 198 -15.64 -31.33 14.75
C GLU A 198 -14.17 -31.81 14.62
N LYS A 199 -13.58 -31.68 13.42
CA LYS A 199 -12.18 -32.02 13.13
C LYS A 199 -11.20 -31.30 14.05
N LEU A 200 -11.39 -29.99 14.25
CA LEU A 200 -10.53 -29.14 15.10
C LEU A 200 -10.94 -29.16 16.58
N LYS A 201 -12.01 -29.90 16.93
CA LYS A 201 -12.59 -29.99 18.28
C LYS A 201 -12.87 -28.60 18.86
N ILE A 202 -13.55 -27.76 18.10
CA ILE A 202 -13.96 -26.42 18.52
C ILE A 202 -15.25 -26.56 19.32
N THR A 203 -15.24 -26.07 20.55
CA THR A 203 -16.40 -26.22 21.48
C THR A 203 -16.88 -24.89 22.04
N SER A 204 -16.17 -23.80 21.73
CA SER A 204 -16.44 -22.49 22.28
C SER A 204 -16.14 -21.40 21.25
N PHE A 205 -17.01 -20.38 21.20
CA PHE A 205 -16.78 -19.18 20.39
C PHE A 205 -15.57 -18.35 20.88
N ASN A 206 -14.95 -18.73 22.01
CA ASN A 206 -13.72 -18.14 22.51
C ASN A 206 -12.45 -18.77 21.90
N ASP A 207 -12.55 -19.87 21.15
CA ASP A 207 -11.40 -20.57 20.53
C ASP A 207 -10.88 -19.82 19.28
N LYS A 208 -10.55 -18.54 19.42
CA LYS A 208 -10.28 -17.59 18.31
C LYS A 208 -9.28 -18.10 17.28
N ALA A 209 -8.17 -18.71 17.72
CA ALA A 209 -7.14 -19.21 16.80
C ALA A 209 -7.65 -20.39 15.94
N LYS A 210 -8.40 -21.32 16.55
CA LYS A 210 -8.99 -22.45 15.83
C LYS A 210 -10.12 -22.01 14.91
N LEU A 211 -10.94 -21.05 15.32
CA LEU A 211 -12.00 -20.48 14.50
C LEU A 211 -11.45 -19.73 13.29
N ALA A 212 -10.37 -18.96 13.47
CA ALA A 212 -9.68 -18.30 12.36
C ALA A 212 -9.13 -19.32 11.34
N GLN A 213 -8.45 -20.38 11.82
CA GLN A 213 -7.99 -21.48 10.97
C GLN A 213 -9.16 -22.16 10.24
N ALA A 214 -10.25 -22.47 10.95
CA ALA A 214 -11.42 -23.10 10.37
C ALA A 214 -12.05 -22.25 9.27
N LYS A 215 -12.17 -20.95 9.51
CA LYS A 215 -12.76 -19.99 8.57
C LYS A 215 -11.92 -19.84 7.30
N GLU A 216 -10.60 -19.80 7.41
CA GLU A 216 -9.71 -19.74 6.25
C GLU A 216 -9.83 -21.01 5.39
N GLU A 217 -9.84 -22.19 6.04
CA GLU A 217 -9.99 -23.49 5.40
C GLU A 217 -11.32 -23.62 4.65
N THR A 218 -12.46 -23.27 5.28
CA THR A 218 -13.78 -23.36 4.64
C THR A 218 -14.02 -22.29 3.59
N TYR A 219 -13.56 -21.05 3.79
CA TYR A 219 -13.84 -19.94 2.88
C TYR A 219 -13.12 -20.11 1.54
N LEU A 220 -11.80 -20.39 1.56
CA LEU A 220 -11.00 -20.52 0.35
C LEU A 220 -11.43 -21.75 -0.47
N LYS A 221 -11.64 -22.90 0.19
CA LYS A 221 -12.11 -24.13 -0.47
C LYS A 221 -13.54 -24.00 -0.97
N GLY A 222 -14.42 -23.35 -0.21
CA GLY A 222 -15.80 -23.09 -0.62
C GLY A 222 -15.88 -22.26 -1.90
N PHE A 223 -15.06 -21.20 -2.00
CA PHE A 223 -15.05 -20.37 -3.21
C PHE A 223 -14.49 -21.10 -4.44
N THR A 224 -13.38 -21.84 -4.27
CA THR A 224 -12.65 -22.45 -5.41
C THR A 224 -13.21 -23.81 -5.87
N SER A 225 -13.79 -24.59 -4.96
CA SER A 225 -14.21 -25.97 -5.22
C SER A 225 -15.64 -26.29 -4.78
N GLY A 226 -16.30 -25.37 -4.09
CA GLY A 226 -17.67 -25.57 -3.62
C GLY A 226 -18.68 -25.57 -4.77
N VAL A 227 -19.67 -26.44 -4.67
CA VAL A 227 -20.80 -26.55 -5.60
C VAL A 227 -22.09 -26.27 -4.85
N MET A 228 -22.91 -25.36 -5.37
CA MET A 228 -24.23 -25.07 -4.82
C MET A 228 -25.12 -26.32 -4.89
N ILE A 229 -25.84 -26.64 -3.82
CA ILE A 229 -26.79 -27.78 -3.81
C ILE A 229 -28.26 -27.36 -3.60
N VAL A 230 -28.50 -26.06 -3.39
CA VAL A 230 -29.81 -25.46 -3.15
C VAL A 230 -30.07 -24.27 -4.06
N GLY A 231 -31.35 -23.90 -4.18
CA GLY A 231 -31.78 -22.75 -4.98
C GLY A 231 -31.71 -22.99 -6.50
N PRO A 232 -31.98 -21.95 -7.30
CA PRO A 232 -32.01 -22.04 -8.76
C PRO A 232 -30.66 -22.44 -9.39
N HIS A 233 -29.56 -22.18 -8.67
CA HIS A 233 -28.18 -22.40 -9.14
C HIS A 233 -27.58 -23.71 -8.65
N ALA A 234 -28.39 -24.65 -8.14
CA ALA A 234 -27.91 -25.96 -7.73
C ALA A 234 -27.16 -26.67 -8.87
N GLY A 235 -25.99 -27.24 -8.56
CA GLY A 235 -25.07 -27.89 -9.52
C GLY A 235 -24.01 -26.96 -10.12
N THR A 236 -24.03 -25.66 -9.83
CA THR A 236 -23.03 -24.69 -10.31
C THR A 236 -21.93 -24.45 -9.28
N LYS A 237 -20.75 -24.04 -9.73
CA LYS A 237 -19.64 -23.65 -8.84
C LYS A 237 -19.94 -22.34 -8.13
N VAL A 238 -19.53 -22.23 -6.87
CA VAL A 238 -19.70 -21.03 -6.05
C VAL A 238 -19.08 -19.78 -6.70
N SER A 239 -17.92 -19.91 -7.34
CA SER A 239 -17.26 -18.81 -8.07
C SER A 239 -18.15 -18.19 -9.14
N ASP A 240 -18.99 -19.00 -9.77
CA ASP A 240 -19.81 -18.62 -10.91
C ASP A 240 -21.21 -18.18 -10.43
N ALA A 241 -21.75 -18.84 -9.40
CA ALA A 241 -23.06 -18.54 -8.83
C ALA A 241 -23.09 -17.27 -7.98
N LYS A 242 -22.02 -16.98 -7.23
CA LYS A 242 -21.93 -15.83 -6.32
C LYS A 242 -22.28 -14.48 -6.98
N PRO A 243 -21.70 -14.09 -8.13
CA PRO A 243 -22.05 -12.81 -8.77
C PRO A 243 -23.50 -12.79 -9.26
N ILE A 244 -24.04 -13.92 -9.72
CA ILE A 244 -25.43 -14.03 -10.22
C ILE A 244 -26.42 -13.87 -9.07
N ILE A 245 -26.25 -14.63 -7.98
CA ILE A 245 -27.12 -14.57 -6.80
C ILE A 245 -27.10 -13.16 -6.19
N LYS A 246 -25.93 -12.51 -6.14
CA LYS A 246 -25.81 -11.12 -5.68
C LYS A 246 -26.72 -10.20 -6.50
N GLU A 247 -26.65 -10.29 -7.82
CA GLU A 247 -27.44 -9.44 -8.72
C GLU A 247 -28.93 -9.73 -8.65
N GLU A 248 -29.33 -11.01 -8.54
CA GLU A 248 -30.72 -11.42 -8.33
C GLU A 248 -31.27 -10.82 -7.04
N MET A 249 -30.55 -10.92 -5.92
CA MET A 249 -31.00 -10.37 -4.64
C MET A 249 -31.14 -8.84 -4.67
N ILE A 250 -30.25 -8.14 -5.39
CA ILE A 250 -30.33 -6.69 -5.59
C ILE A 250 -31.54 -6.33 -6.44
N THR A 251 -31.75 -7.06 -7.55
CA THR A 251 -32.87 -6.86 -8.48
C THR A 251 -34.21 -7.09 -7.78
N ASP A 252 -34.29 -8.11 -6.93
CA ASP A 252 -35.48 -8.44 -6.13
C ASP A 252 -35.70 -7.47 -4.94
N GLY A 253 -34.81 -6.50 -4.75
CA GLY A 253 -34.88 -5.53 -3.66
C GLY A 253 -34.60 -6.10 -2.27
N THR A 254 -34.11 -7.34 -2.17
CA THR A 254 -33.78 -8.02 -0.90
C THR A 254 -32.34 -7.76 -0.44
N ALA A 255 -31.53 -7.12 -1.29
CA ALA A 255 -30.19 -6.67 -0.95
C ALA A 255 -29.85 -5.32 -1.60
N CYS A 256 -28.78 -4.68 -1.15
CA CYS A 256 -28.13 -3.55 -1.84
C CYS A 256 -26.61 -3.60 -1.69
N LEU A 257 -25.89 -2.79 -2.48
CA LEU A 257 -24.43 -2.70 -2.40
C LEU A 257 -24.00 -1.72 -1.31
N TYR A 258 -22.93 -2.05 -0.62
CA TYR A 258 -22.33 -1.17 0.37
C TYR A 258 -20.82 -1.28 0.35
N PHE A 259 -20.15 -0.14 0.40
CA PHE A 259 -18.70 -0.09 0.35
C PHE A 259 -18.13 0.44 1.66
N GLU A 260 -17.05 -0.19 2.15
CA GLU A 260 -16.29 0.31 3.30
C GLU A 260 -14.79 0.34 3.01
N PRO A 261 -14.01 1.14 3.75
CA PRO A 261 -12.57 0.92 3.82
C PRO A 261 -12.28 -0.48 4.39
N GLU A 262 -11.36 -1.24 3.78
CA GLU A 262 -10.97 -2.59 4.24
C GLU A 262 -10.43 -2.61 5.68
N SER A 263 -9.82 -1.51 6.07
CA SER A 263 -9.33 -1.24 7.42
C SER A 263 -9.66 0.19 7.81
N LYS A 264 -9.56 0.51 9.10
CA LYS A 264 -9.80 1.87 9.60
C LYS A 264 -8.81 2.84 8.95
N VAL A 265 -9.32 3.78 8.16
CA VAL A 265 -8.53 4.84 7.54
C VAL A 265 -8.81 6.15 8.27
N MET A 266 -7.75 6.81 8.74
CA MET A 266 -7.83 8.12 9.38
C MET A 266 -7.27 9.19 8.45
N SER A 267 -8.03 10.26 8.27
CA SER A 267 -7.55 11.46 7.56
C SER A 267 -6.56 12.25 8.41
N ARG A 268 -5.82 13.18 7.78
CA ARG A 268 -4.91 14.12 8.47
C ARG A 268 -5.63 15.03 9.47
N THR A 269 -6.92 15.27 9.27
CA THR A 269 -7.78 16.04 10.18
C THR A 269 -8.36 15.20 11.31
N HIS A 270 -7.89 13.95 11.49
CA HIS A 270 -8.35 13.00 12.50
C HIS A 270 -9.81 12.55 12.35
N ASP A 271 -10.42 12.74 11.17
CA ASP A 271 -11.71 12.13 10.83
C ASP A 271 -11.54 10.70 10.31
N GLU A 272 -12.45 9.79 10.67
CA GLU A 272 -12.48 8.43 10.15
C GLU A 272 -13.08 8.43 8.75
N CYS A 273 -12.33 7.99 7.74
CA CYS A 273 -12.78 8.03 6.35
C CYS A 273 -13.87 7.01 6.08
N VAL A 274 -14.77 7.33 5.13
CA VAL A 274 -15.76 6.42 4.55
C VAL A 274 -15.54 6.29 3.05
N VAL A 275 -16.12 5.27 2.42
CA VAL A 275 -16.21 5.22 0.95
C VAL A 275 -17.38 6.09 0.52
N ALA A 276 -17.13 7.00 -0.42
CA ALA A 276 -18.13 7.89 -0.97
C ALA A 276 -18.30 7.64 -2.47
N LYS A 277 -19.53 7.74 -2.96
CA LYS A 277 -19.85 7.76 -4.39
C LYS A 277 -20.01 9.22 -4.79
N THR A 278 -18.99 9.78 -5.43
CA THR A 278 -18.93 11.18 -5.82
C THR A 278 -18.45 11.33 -7.25
N ASP A 279 -18.89 12.39 -7.92
CA ASP A 279 -18.30 12.79 -9.20
C ASP A 279 -16.84 13.19 -8.99
N GLN A 280 -15.95 12.60 -9.79
CA GLN A 280 -14.51 12.71 -9.60
C GLN A 280 -13.80 12.47 -10.93
N TRP A 281 -12.84 13.33 -11.27
CA TRP A 281 -11.91 13.05 -12.38
C TRP A 281 -10.93 11.96 -11.95
N TYR A 282 -10.69 10.98 -12.82
CA TYR A 282 -9.79 9.86 -12.54
C TYR A 282 -8.92 9.53 -13.74
N LEU A 283 -7.79 8.87 -13.46
CA LEU A 283 -6.92 8.24 -14.44
C LEU A 283 -7.27 6.75 -14.52
N ALA A 284 -7.55 6.26 -15.73
CA ALA A 284 -8.03 4.89 -15.97
C ALA A 284 -6.88 3.89 -16.15
N TYR A 285 -6.05 3.70 -15.12
CA TYR A 285 -4.89 2.79 -15.19
C TYR A 285 -5.28 1.31 -15.39
N GLY A 286 -6.54 0.95 -15.17
CA GLY A 286 -7.09 -0.38 -15.44
C GLY A 286 -7.33 -0.70 -16.92
N GLU A 287 -7.13 0.26 -17.84
CA GLU A 287 -7.27 0.01 -19.27
C GLU A 287 -6.27 -1.06 -19.76
N THR A 288 -6.80 -2.13 -20.36
CA THR A 288 -6.02 -3.34 -20.68
C THR A 288 -4.80 -3.05 -21.55
N ASN A 289 -4.95 -2.23 -22.60
CA ASN A 289 -3.84 -1.91 -23.50
C ASN A 289 -2.74 -1.11 -22.80
N TRP A 290 -3.13 -0.17 -21.94
CA TRP A 290 -2.19 0.68 -21.22
C TRP A 290 -1.42 -0.12 -20.15
N ALA A 291 -2.15 -0.91 -19.34
CA ALA A 291 -1.57 -1.79 -18.34
C ALA A 291 -0.63 -2.83 -18.96
N GLN A 292 -1.02 -3.42 -20.10
CA GLN A 292 -0.19 -4.40 -20.79
C GLN A 292 1.10 -3.79 -21.33
N ALA A 293 1.04 -2.59 -21.95
CA ALA A 293 2.23 -1.90 -22.45
C ALA A 293 3.25 -1.62 -21.32
N VAL A 294 2.77 -1.15 -20.17
CA VAL A 294 3.61 -0.92 -18.98
C VAL A 294 4.17 -2.24 -18.46
N LYS A 295 3.35 -3.30 -18.40
CA LYS A 295 3.78 -4.62 -17.95
C LYS A 295 4.89 -5.19 -18.84
N ASP A 296 4.75 -5.10 -20.15
CA ASP A 296 5.72 -5.60 -21.12
C ASP A 296 7.07 -4.87 -20.99
N HIS A 297 7.04 -3.56 -20.77
CA HIS A 297 8.25 -2.77 -20.52
C HIS A 297 8.95 -3.14 -19.21
N VAL A 298 8.19 -3.27 -18.11
CA VAL A 298 8.74 -3.56 -16.78
C VAL A 298 9.31 -4.98 -16.69
N LEU A 299 8.66 -5.96 -17.32
CA LEU A 299 9.09 -7.35 -17.27
C LEU A 299 10.21 -7.69 -18.27
N ASN A 300 10.58 -6.76 -19.14
CA ASN A 300 11.69 -6.93 -20.07
C ASN A 300 12.99 -6.34 -19.49
N ALA A 301 13.93 -7.22 -19.17
CA ALA A 301 15.23 -6.87 -18.61
C ALA A 301 16.12 -6.02 -19.55
N GLU A 302 15.83 -5.97 -20.85
CA GLU A 302 16.54 -5.09 -21.80
C GLU A 302 16.06 -3.64 -21.75
N THR A 303 14.84 -3.40 -21.25
CA THR A 303 14.20 -2.07 -21.25
C THR A 303 14.02 -1.49 -19.86
N PHE A 304 13.93 -2.33 -18.83
CA PHE A 304 13.73 -1.90 -17.44
C PHE A 304 14.54 -2.74 -16.44
N ASN A 305 15.11 -2.07 -15.44
CA ASN A 305 15.80 -2.72 -14.32
C ASN A 305 15.19 -2.29 -12.97
N ALA A 306 14.61 -3.25 -12.23
CA ALA A 306 14.09 -3.04 -10.87
C ALA A 306 15.16 -3.19 -9.76
N TYR A 307 16.37 -3.64 -10.13
CA TYR A 307 17.52 -3.93 -9.26
C TYR A 307 17.31 -5.01 -8.17
N ASP A 308 16.06 -5.42 -7.93
CA ASP A 308 15.67 -6.43 -6.97
C ASP A 308 14.46 -7.24 -7.50
N GLU A 309 14.50 -8.57 -7.38
CA GLU A 309 13.46 -9.47 -7.90
C GLU A 309 12.12 -9.33 -7.13
N SER A 310 12.18 -9.05 -5.84
CA SER A 310 11.00 -8.77 -5.01
C SER A 310 10.38 -7.43 -5.38
N ALA A 311 11.18 -6.43 -5.77
CA ALA A 311 10.66 -5.18 -6.33
C ALA A 311 9.94 -5.42 -7.65
N LEU A 312 10.54 -6.20 -8.57
CA LEU A 312 9.93 -6.55 -9.86
C LEU A 312 8.56 -7.24 -9.69
N THR A 313 8.49 -8.22 -8.79
CA THR A 313 7.25 -8.94 -8.47
C THR A 313 6.17 -8.00 -7.93
N LYS A 314 6.56 -7.01 -7.11
CA LYS A 314 5.62 -5.99 -6.61
C LYS A 314 5.11 -5.08 -7.72
N TYR A 315 5.95 -4.66 -8.67
CA TYR A 315 5.48 -3.90 -9.83
C TYR A 315 4.47 -4.70 -10.64
N GLU A 316 4.76 -5.96 -10.96
CA GLU A 316 3.83 -6.82 -11.70
C GLU A 316 2.47 -6.94 -10.99
N TYR A 317 2.49 -7.17 -9.67
CA TYR A 317 1.28 -7.24 -8.86
C TYR A 317 0.49 -5.94 -8.91
N VAL A 318 1.15 -4.79 -8.71
CA VAL A 318 0.49 -3.48 -8.68
C VAL A 318 -0.12 -3.16 -10.05
N ILE A 319 0.59 -3.42 -11.15
CA ILE A 319 0.07 -3.20 -12.52
C ILE A 319 -1.20 -4.03 -12.77
N GLY A 320 -1.25 -5.27 -12.27
CA GLY A 320 -2.45 -6.12 -12.36
C GLY A 320 -3.60 -5.71 -11.44
N TRP A 321 -3.31 -4.97 -10.36
CA TRP A 321 -4.29 -4.54 -9.36
C TRP A 321 -4.83 -3.13 -9.61
N LEU A 322 -4.01 -2.22 -10.13
CA LEU A 322 -4.33 -0.81 -10.29
C LEU A 322 -5.47 -0.61 -11.30
N GLN A 323 -6.52 0.08 -10.88
CA GLN A 323 -7.70 0.38 -11.71
C GLN A 323 -7.82 1.89 -11.90
N GLU A 324 -8.96 2.49 -11.57
CA GLU A 324 -9.14 3.93 -11.60
C GLU A 324 -8.48 4.61 -10.39
N TRP A 325 -7.78 5.71 -10.65
CA TRP A 325 -7.19 6.56 -9.61
C TRP A 325 -7.81 7.96 -9.64
N ALA A 326 -8.48 8.33 -8.55
CA ALA A 326 -9.05 9.67 -8.38
C ALA A 326 -7.94 10.73 -8.33
N CYS A 327 -7.73 11.45 -9.43
CA CYS A 327 -6.57 12.33 -9.66
C CYS A 327 -6.80 13.80 -9.28
N THR A 328 -7.96 14.16 -8.73
CA THR A 328 -8.25 15.53 -8.31
C THR A 328 -8.85 15.64 -6.91
N ARG A 329 -8.80 16.84 -6.32
CA ARG A 329 -9.36 17.22 -5.01
C ARG A 329 -10.04 18.57 -5.10
N GLN A 330 -10.97 18.87 -4.19
CA GLN A 330 -11.61 20.19 -4.08
C GLN A 330 -10.89 21.14 -3.11
N PHE A 331 -9.96 20.63 -2.32
CA PHE A 331 -9.23 21.38 -1.30
C PHE A 331 -7.76 20.96 -1.26
N GLY A 332 -6.86 21.93 -1.09
CA GLY A 332 -5.41 21.71 -1.03
C GLY A 332 -4.64 22.73 -1.89
N LEU A 333 -3.32 22.62 -1.85
CA LEU A 333 -2.42 23.30 -2.78
C LEU A 333 -2.17 22.39 -3.99
N GLY A 334 -1.90 22.99 -5.14
CA GLY A 334 -1.58 22.27 -6.38
C GLY A 334 -1.99 23.06 -7.61
N THR A 335 -1.89 22.41 -8.77
CA THR A 335 -2.32 22.98 -10.06
C THR A 335 -3.80 22.71 -10.29
N GLN A 336 -4.58 23.72 -10.71
CA GLN A 336 -5.98 23.54 -11.07
C GLN A 336 -6.12 22.73 -12.36
N LEU A 337 -7.16 21.91 -12.45
CA LEU A 337 -7.48 21.20 -13.69
C LEU A 337 -7.92 22.24 -14.75
N PRO A 338 -7.29 22.29 -15.94
CA PRO A 338 -7.42 23.45 -16.81
C PRO A 338 -8.80 23.62 -17.47
N TRP A 339 -9.60 22.55 -17.57
CA TRP A 339 -10.97 22.60 -18.10
C TRP A 339 -12.05 22.59 -17.01
N ASP A 340 -11.70 22.36 -15.74
CA ASP A 340 -12.64 22.34 -14.62
C ASP A 340 -11.93 22.81 -13.34
N THR A 341 -11.75 24.13 -13.23
CA THR A 341 -10.92 24.79 -12.21
C THR A 341 -11.48 24.72 -10.79
N LYS A 342 -12.67 24.13 -10.61
CA LYS A 342 -13.16 23.69 -9.29
C LYS A 342 -12.24 22.65 -8.66
N TRP A 343 -11.53 21.89 -9.49
CA TRP A 343 -10.66 20.81 -9.06
C TRP A 343 -9.19 21.21 -9.11
N VAL A 344 -8.45 20.74 -8.10
CA VAL A 344 -6.99 20.80 -8.02
C VAL A 344 -6.46 19.38 -8.23
N ILE A 345 -5.43 19.23 -9.06
CA ILE A 345 -4.77 17.95 -9.30
C ILE A 345 -4.08 17.49 -8.00
N GLU A 346 -4.23 16.22 -7.66
CA GLU A 346 -3.67 15.66 -6.43
C GLU A 346 -2.19 15.28 -6.59
N SER A 347 -1.46 15.26 -5.47
CA SER A 347 0.01 15.18 -5.44
C SER A 347 0.63 13.95 -6.09
N LEU A 348 -0.07 12.81 -6.19
CA LEU A 348 0.46 11.60 -6.85
C LEU A 348 0.20 11.60 -8.36
N SER A 349 -0.60 12.54 -8.87
CA SER A 349 -0.99 12.63 -10.27
C SER A 349 -0.23 13.73 -11.03
N ASP A 350 0.19 14.81 -10.37
CA ASP A 350 1.03 15.87 -10.95
C ASP A 350 2.55 15.59 -10.85
N SER A 351 2.92 14.46 -10.24
CA SER A 351 4.32 14.09 -9.94
C SER A 351 4.85 12.92 -10.78
N THR A 352 4.24 12.63 -11.92
CA THR A 352 4.53 11.38 -12.68
C THR A 352 5.52 11.55 -13.84
N ILE A 353 5.55 12.72 -14.49
CA ILE A 353 6.43 13.01 -15.64
C ILE A 353 7.29 14.27 -15.45
N TYR A 354 7.29 14.85 -14.25
CA TYR A 354 7.98 16.10 -13.94
C TYR A 354 9.50 16.04 -14.13
N MET A 355 10.08 14.85 -14.25
CA MET A 355 11.49 14.66 -14.57
C MET A 355 11.83 15.20 -15.97
N SER A 356 10.87 15.18 -16.91
CA SER A 356 11.01 15.85 -18.20
C SER A 356 11.23 17.35 -18.03
N TYR A 357 10.55 17.98 -17.06
CA TYR A 357 10.71 19.40 -16.76
C TYR A 357 12.10 19.74 -16.25
N TYR A 358 12.77 18.84 -15.52
CA TYR A 358 14.16 19.08 -15.06
C TYR A 358 15.10 19.41 -16.21
N THR A 359 14.91 18.78 -17.39
CA THR A 359 15.76 18.99 -18.57
C THR A 359 15.73 20.44 -19.07
N ILE A 360 14.60 21.14 -18.88
CA ILE A 360 14.41 22.52 -19.38
C ILE A 360 14.26 23.57 -18.28
N ALA A 361 14.14 23.17 -17.00
CA ALA A 361 13.93 24.08 -15.87
C ALA A 361 15.03 25.15 -15.76
N HIS A 362 16.29 24.78 -16.03
CA HIS A 362 17.42 25.70 -16.00
C HIS A 362 17.39 26.75 -17.13
N ILE A 363 16.63 26.49 -18.21
CA ILE A 363 16.39 27.43 -19.31
C ILE A 363 15.20 28.33 -18.96
N LEU A 364 14.12 27.75 -18.45
CA LEU A 364 12.87 28.47 -18.18
C LEU A 364 12.92 29.26 -16.87
N GLN A 365 13.06 28.56 -15.73
CA GLN A 365 13.06 29.17 -14.40
C GLN A 365 14.43 29.77 -14.04
N GLY A 366 15.51 29.10 -14.42
CA GLY A 366 16.88 29.47 -14.07
C GLY A 366 17.31 29.00 -12.68
N ARG A 367 18.51 29.41 -12.27
CA ARG A 367 19.08 29.05 -10.96
C ARG A 367 18.52 29.98 -9.87
N ASN A 368 18.32 29.45 -8.66
CA ASN A 368 17.87 30.19 -7.48
C ASN A 368 16.51 30.91 -7.65
N ASN A 369 15.60 30.32 -8.43
CA ASN A 369 14.29 30.89 -8.73
C ASN A 369 13.14 29.88 -8.46
N LEU A 370 13.08 29.36 -7.24
CA LEU A 370 12.12 28.30 -6.87
C LEU A 370 10.65 28.72 -6.99
N GLU A 371 10.37 30.02 -6.85
CA GLU A 371 9.01 30.57 -6.96
C GLU A 371 8.62 30.91 -8.42
N GLY A 372 9.54 30.77 -9.38
CA GLY A 372 9.27 31.05 -10.79
C GLY A 372 9.08 32.54 -11.11
N ASP A 373 9.76 33.44 -10.39
CA ASP A 373 9.74 34.88 -10.63
C ASP A 373 10.31 35.19 -12.02
N VAL A 374 9.46 35.70 -12.92
CA VAL A 374 9.81 35.99 -14.32
C VAL A 374 10.99 36.96 -14.43
N THR A 375 11.16 37.87 -13.46
CA THR A 375 12.26 38.84 -13.47
C THR A 375 13.63 38.20 -13.21
N LYS A 376 13.64 37.00 -12.62
CA LYS A 376 14.84 36.20 -12.35
C LYS A 376 15.06 35.09 -13.39
N SER A 377 14.11 34.88 -14.29
CA SER A 377 14.24 33.90 -15.39
C SER A 377 15.37 34.33 -16.35
N PRO A 378 16.23 33.40 -16.81
CA PRO A 378 17.33 33.72 -17.72
C PRO A 378 16.89 34.39 -19.03
N HIS A 379 15.66 34.10 -19.46
CA HIS A 379 15.10 34.56 -20.72
C HIS A 379 13.81 35.37 -20.55
N GLY A 380 13.36 35.61 -19.31
CA GLY A 380 12.18 36.44 -19.00
C GLY A 380 10.92 36.00 -19.73
N ILE A 381 10.75 34.69 -19.98
CA ILE A 381 9.59 34.16 -20.71
C ILE A 381 8.36 34.32 -19.81
N ASP A 382 7.31 34.97 -20.35
CA ASP A 382 6.00 34.98 -19.72
C ASP A 382 5.44 33.54 -19.68
N PRO A 383 5.14 32.97 -18.49
CA PRO A 383 4.58 31.63 -18.37
C PRO A 383 3.32 31.40 -19.20
N ASN A 384 2.54 32.45 -19.51
CA ASN A 384 1.35 32.33 -20.37
C ASN A 384 1.68 31.94 -21.81
N LEU A 385 2.94 32.11 -22.25
CA LEU A 385 3.40 31.70 -23.58
C LEU A 385 3.75 30.21 -23.65
N LEU A 386 3.85 29.52 -22.51
CA LEU A 386 4.14 28.08 -22.42
C LEU A 386 2.84 27.28 -22.61
N THR A 387 2.34 27.30 -23.84
CA THR A 387 1.12 26.61 -24.26
C THR A 387 1.36 25.13 -24.55
N ASN A 388 0.28 24.37 -24.80
CA ASN A 388 0.38 22.96 -25.23
C ASN A 388 1.26 22.81 -26.46
N ASP A 389 1.08 23.62 -27.51
CA ASP A 389 1.90 23.55 -28.72
C ASP A 389 3.41 23.76 -28.45
N VAL A 390 3.75 24.56 -27.43
CA VAL A 390 5.14 24.77 -27.00
C VAL A 390 5.70 23.52 -26.33
N PHE A 391 4.94 22.91 -25.41
CA PHE A 391 5.37 21.67 -24.75
C PHE A 391 5.37 20.47 -25.70
N ASP A 392 4.40 20.38 -26.61
CA ASP A 392 4.35 19.37 -27.66
C ASP A 392 5.60 19.46 -28.53
N TYR A 393 5.98 20.66 -28.99
CA TYR A 393 7.22 20.84 -29.74
C TYR A 393 8.46 20.41 -28.95
N ILE A 394 8.53 20.74 -27.66
CA ILE A 394 9.70 20.38 -26.84
C ILE A 394 9.79 18.86 -26.66
N TYR A 395 8.68 18.20 -26.35
CA TYR A 395 8.68 16.82 -25.85
C TYR A 395 8.29 15.77 -26.89
N LEU A 396 7.42 16.06 -27.86
CA LEU A 396 6.96 15.08 -28.86
C LEU A 396 7.79 15.15 -30.13
N LYS A 397 8.10 14.00 -30.73
CA LYS A 397 9.02 13.89 -31.87
C LYS A 397 8.54 14.65 -33.10
N ASN A 398 7.26 14.48 -33.39
CA ASN A 398 6.62 14.88 -34.64
C ASN A 398 5.86 16.20 -34.53
N ALA A 399 5.93 16.87 -33.38
CA ALA A 399 5.25 18.15 -33.18
C ALA A 399 5.90 19.28 -34.00
N PRO A 400 5.10 20.11 -34.70
CA PRO A 400 5.59 21.23 -35.49
C PRO A 400 6.05 22.39 -34.60
N LEU A 401 6.83 23.32 -35.17
CA LEU A 401 7.22 24.54 -34.46
C LEU A 401 5.96 25.39 -34.15
N PRO A 402 5.74 25.82 -32.90
CA PRO A 402 4.54 26.55 -32.51
C PRO A 402 4.57 28.01 -32.97
N THR A 403 3.38 28.61 -33.12
CA THR A 403 3.27 30.06 -33.35
C THR A 403 3.33 30.78 -32.00
N THR A 404 4.49 31.33 -31.66
CA THR A 404 4.73 32.02 -30.37
C THR A 404 5.78 33.12 -30.54
N SER A 405 5.86 34.04 -29.57
CA SER A 405 6.92 35.06 -29.49
C SER A 405 8.21 34.52 -28.87
N ILE A 406 8.20 33.30 -28.31
CA ILE A 406 9.41 32.63 -27.83
C ILE A 406 10.34 32.36 -29.01
N SER A 407 11.62 32.72 -28.86
CA SER A 407 12.63 32.51 -29.90
C SER A 407 12.70 31.04 -30.33
N THR A 408 12.71 30.81 -31.64
CA THR A 408 12.88 29.48 -32.23
C THR A 408 14.17 28.79 -31.77
N ASP A 409 15.25 29.55 -31.59
CA ASP A 409 16.53 28.98 -31.12
C ASP A 409 16.41 28.49 -29.68
N LEU A 410 15.63 29.19 -28.86
CA LEU A 410 15.39 28.79 -27.47
C LEU A 410 14.53 27.53 -27.38
N LEU A 411 13.48 27.44 -28.20
CA LEU A 411 12.65 26.23 -28.30
C LEU A 411 13.47 25.03 -28.78
N LYS A 412 14.32 25.22 -29.79
CA LYS A 412 15.25 24.17 -30.27
C LYS A 412 16.22 23.76 -29.17
N LYS A 413 16.71 24.69 -28.35
CA LYS A 413 17.56 24.39 -27.20
C LYS A 413 16.81 23.53 -26.17
N CYS A 414 15.59 23.91 -25.79
CA CYS A 414 14.76 23.12 -24.88
C CYS A 414 14.53 21.69 -25.39
N ARG A 415 14.14 21.55 -26.67
CA ARG A 415 13.99 20.23 -27.31
C ARG A 415 15.30 19.46 -27.30
N GLY A 416 16.42 20.11 -27.61
CA GLY A 416 17.76 19.51 -27.60
C GLY A 416 18.17 18.99 -26.24
N GLU A 417 17.96 19.76 -25.15
CA GLU A 417 18.24 19.30 -23.78
C GLU A 417 17.37 18.10 -23.41
N PHE A 418 16.06 18.14 -23.67
CA PHE A 418 15.18 17.00 -23.40
C PHE A 418 15.66 15.75 -24.16
N ARG A 419 15.92 15.88 -25.46
CA ARG A 419 16.35 14.77 -26.32
C ARG A 419 17.74 14.23 -26.01
N TYR A 420 18.56 15.00 -25.30
CA TYR A 420 19.87 14.56 -24.83
C TYR A 420 19.78 13.81 -23.50
N TRP A 421 19.00 14.35 -22.55
CA TRP A 421 18.95 13.82 -21.18
C TRP A 421 17.93 12.70 -20.96
N TYR A 422 16.88 12.61 -21.78
CA TYR A 422 15.90 11.53 -21.69
C TYR A 422 16.32 10.33 -22.55
N PRO A 423 16.02 9.09 -22.13
CA PRO A 423 15.14 8.65 -21.03
C PRO A 423 15.71 8.88 -19.62
N MET A 424 14.86 8.76 -18.59
CA MET A 424 15.32 8.69 -17.21
C MET A 424 16.01 7.34 -16.95
N ASP A 425 17.34 7.35 -16.85
CA ASP A 425 18.15 6.15 -16.62
C ASP A 425 17.85 5.49 -15.27
N LEU A 426 17.75 6.30 -14.22
CA LEU A 426 17.57 5.83 -12.87
C LEU A 426 16.64 6.72 -12.05
N ARG A 427 15.68 6.10 -11.36
CA ARG A 427 14.95 6.69 -10.24
C ARG A 427 15.22 5.92 -8.95
N VAL A 428 15.59 6.63 -7.89
CA VAL A 428 15.76 6.06 -6.55
C VAL A 428 14.60 6.47 -5.67
N SER A 429 14.01 5.52 -4.93
CA SER A 429 12.93 5.80 -3.98
C SER A 429 12.78 4.69 -2.95
N ALA A 430 11.88 4.89 -1.98
CA ALA A 430 11.55 3.85 -1.02
C ALA A 430 10.40 2.95 -1.52
N LYS A 431 10.34 1.73 -0.96
CA LYS A 431 9.39 0.67 -1.34
C LYS A 431 7.90 1.05 -1.21
N ASP A 432 7.57 2.08 -0.43
CA ASP A 432 6.22 2.59 -0.24
C ASP A 432 5.68 3.33 -1.47
N LEU A 433 6.54 3.79 -2.38
CA LEU A 433 6.13 4.45 -3.62
C LEU A 433 5.93 3.49 -4.80
N ILE A 434 6.31 2.21 -4.67
CA ILE A 434 6.02 1.16 -5.67
C ILE A 434 4.52 1.08 -5.98
N PRO A 435 3.61 0.90 -4.99
CA PRO A 435 2.19 0.72 -5.26
C PRO A 435 1.45 1.97 -5.75
N ASN A 436 2.14 3.11 -5.92
CA ASN A 436 1.53 4.38 -6.33
C ASN A 436 2.44 5.14 -7.32
N HIS A 437 3.14 6.18 -6.88
CA HIS A 437 3.90 7.14 -7.69
C HIS A 437 4.81 6.46 -8.72
N LEU A 438 5.60 5.45 -8.35
CA LEU A 438 6.54 4.82 -9.28
C LEU A 438 5.80 4.09 -10.40
N THR A 439 4.78 3.32 -10.06
CA THR A 439 3.95 2.65 -11.06
C THR A 439 3.20 3.67 -11.93
N MET A 440 2.61 4.71 -11.31
CA MET A 440 1.91 5.78 -12.04
C MET A 440 2.84 6.56 -12.99
N ALA A 441 4.10 6.76 -12.61
CA ALA A 441 5.10 7.37 -13.48
C ALA A 441 5.32 6.53 -14.74
N LEU A 442 5.43 5.21 -14.64
CA LEU A 442 5.55 4.31 -15.80
C LEU A 442 4.34 4.42 -16.72
N TYR A 443 3.13 4.40 -16.15
CA TYR A 443 1.89 4.59 -16.92
C TYR A 443 1.89 5.92 -17.67
N ASN A 444 2.15 7.04 -17.00
CA ASN A 444 2.10 8.35 -17.66
C ASN A 444 3.23 8.52 -18.70
N HIS A 445 4.41 7.94 -18.49
CA HIS A 445 5.44 7.93 -19.54
C HIS A 445 4.97 7.13 -20.77
N ALA A 446 4.35 5.96 -20.56
CA ALA A 446 3.81 5.15 -21.65
C ALA A 446 2.67 5.84 -22.41
N ALA A 447 1.89 6.69 -21.75
CA ALA A 447 0.80 7.43 -22.39
C ALA A 447 1.26 8.66 -23.19
N ILE A 448 2.30 9.37 -22.71
CA ILE A 448 2.78 10.60 -23.35
C ILE A 448 3.73 10.31 -24.52
N TRP A 449 4.56 9.27 -24.39
CA TRP A 449 5.56 8.88 -25.40
C TRP A 449 5.28 7.47 -25.91
N ASP A 450 4.04 7.20 -26.30
CA ASP A 450 3.58 5.90 -26.80
C ASP A 450 4.29 5.48 -28.11
N ASP A 451 4.66 6.45 -28.94
CA ASP A 451 5.41 6.28 -30.19
C ASP A 451 6.94 6.24 -30.00
N GLU A 452 7.44 6.47 -28.78
CA GLU A 452 8.86 6.45 -28.44
C GLU A 452 9.14 5.68 -27.12
N PRO A 453 8.94 4.34 -27.06
CA PRO A 453 9.22 3.53 -25.87
C PRO A 453 10.66 3.63 -25.35
N GLU A 454 11.60 4.06 -26.21
CA GLU A 454 12.98 4.34 -25.80
C GLU A 454 13.07 5.47 -24.75
N LEU A 455 12.08 6.37 -24.68
CA LEU A 455 12.00 7.47 -23.71
C LEU A 455 11.41 7.05 -22.35
N TRP A 456 10.89 5.82 -22.23
CA TRP A 456 10.33 5.33 -20.98
C TRP A 456 11.44 5.08 -19.94
N PRO A 457 11.14 5.17 -18.63
CA PRO A 457 12.12 5.01 -17.57
C PRO A 457 12.90 3.69 -17.67
N LYS A 458 14.23 3.72 -17.51
CA LYS A 458 15.09 2.54 -17.69
C LYS A 458 15.35 1.73 -16.43
N GLY A 459 15.20 2.32 -15.26
CA GLY A 459 15.34 1.55 -14.04
C GLY A 459 14.96 2.29 -12.78
N TYR A 460 14.34 1.55 -11.86
CA TYR A 460 13.96 2.04 -10.54
C TYR A 460 14.67 1.22 -9.47
N TYR A 461 15.44 1.87 -8.62
CA TYR A 461 16.01 1.26 -7.43
C TYR A 461 15.19 1.64 -6.22
N THR A 462 14.79 0.62 -5.46
CA THR A 462 13.90 0.80 -4.32
C THR A 462 14.49 0.26 -3.03
N ASN A 463 14.65 1.12 -2.04
CA ASN A 463 15.16 0.78 -0.71
C ASN A 463 14.03 0.59 0.33
N GLY A 464 14.34 -0.05 1.46
CA GLY A 464 13.45 -0.06 2.63
C GLY A 464 13.40 1.28 3.38
N HIS A 465 12.61 1.35 4.44
CA HIS A 465 12.59 2.53 5.30
C HIS A 465 13.84 2.62 6.15
N VAL A 466 14.19 3.83 6.60
CA VAL A 466 15.36 4.04 7.46
C VAL A 466 14.98 3.88 8.94
N LEU A 467 15.70 2.99 9.62
CA LEU A 467 15.76 2.86 11.07
C LEU A 467 16.95 3.65 11.62
N VAL A 468 16.88 4.01 12.90
CA VAL A 468 18.01 4.57 13.65
C VAL A 468 18.29 3.63 14.82
N ASP A 469 19.49 3.07 14.86
CA ASP A 469 19.93 2.08 15.85
C ASP A 469 18.92 0.94 16.06
N ALA A 470 18.49 0.34 14.95
CA ALA A 470 17.51 -0.73 14.84
C ALA A 470 16.11 -0.38 15.39
N GLN A 471 15.80 0.90 15.57
CA GLN A 471 14.49 1.38 16.02
C GLN A 471 13.81 2.24 14.97
N LYS A 472 12.48 2.16 14.91
CA LYS A 472 11.68 3.03 14.06
C LYS A 472 11.91 4.49 14.46
N MET A 473 12.28 5.32 13.49
CA MET A 473 12.53 6.73 13.71
C MET A 473 11.22 7.43 14.10
N SER A 474 11.18 8.08 15.27
CA SER A 474 10.02 8.85 15.71
C SER A 474 10.40 10.01 16.63
N LYS A 475 9.75 11.16 16.44
CA LYS A 475 9.96 12.33 17.30
C LYS A 475 9.63 12.03 18.77
N SER A 476 8.61 11.21 19.02
CA SER A 476 8.17 10.83 20.36
C SER A 476 9.16 9.94 21.12
N ALA A 477 9.95 9.13 20.41
CA ALA A 477 10.98 8.29 21.03
C ALA A 477 12.33 9.00 21.18
N GLY A 478 12.46 10.24 20.67
CA GLY A 478 13.70 11.02 20.75
C GLY A 478 14.84 10.51 19.86
N ASN A 479 14.57 9.59 18.93
CA ASN A 479 15.54 9.00 18.00
C ASN A 479 15.39 9.53 16.56
N PHE A 480 14.88 10.76 16.42
CA PHE A 480 14.68 11.41 15.13
C PHE A 480 15.90 12.28 14.81
N LEU A 481 16.49 12.07 13.64
CA LEU A 481 17.69 12.78 13.19
C LEU A 481 17.33 13.63 11.97
N LEU A 482 17.52 14.96 12.07
CA LEU A 482 17.46 15.83 10.89
C LEU A 482 18.78 15.77 10.12
N MET A 483 18.72 16.01 8.81
CA MET A 483 19.88 15.90 7.93
C MET A 483 20.99 16.90 8.32
N ASP A 484 20.64 18.15 8.57
CA ASP A 484 21.55 19.21 9.01
C ASP A 484 22.18 18.89 10.37
N GLU A 485 21.38 18.50 11.35
CA GLU A 485 21.85 18.07 12.68
C GLU A 485 22.83 16.88 12.59
N THR A 486 22.53 15.91 11.71
CA THR A 486 23.37 14.71 11.52
C THR A 486 24.71 15.08 10.88
N VAL A 487 24.69 15.96 9.87
CA VAL A 487 25.92 16.45 9.20
C VAL A 487 26.76 17.29 10.15
N GLU A 488 26.16 18.12 11.01
CA GLU A 488 26.90 18.87 12.03
C GLU A 488 27.53 17.95 13.09
N LEU A 489 26.83 16.87 13.47
CA LEU A 489 27.31 15.94 14.49
C LEU A 489 28.44 15.04 13.98
N TYR A 490 28.32 14.52 12.75
CA TYR A 490 29.25 13.51 12.24
C TYR A 490 30.13 13.95 11.08
N SER A 491 29.94 15.15 10.53
CA SER A 491 30.39 15.57 9.18
C SER A 491 29.58 14.94 8.04
N ALA A 492 29.65 15.57 6.87
CA ALA A 492 28.97 15.09 5.66
C ALA A 492 29.49 13.71 5.23
N ASP A 493 30.81 13.48 5.27
CA ASP A 493 31.39 12.23 4.78
C ASP A 493 31.13 11.05 5.72
N ALA A 494 31.26 11.22 7.03
CA ALA A 494 30.95 10.12 7.94
C ALA A 494 29.45 9.79 7.96
N THR A 495 28.59 10.80 7.79
CA THR A 495 27.14 10.59 7.61
C THR A 495 26.87 9.77 6.35
N ARG A 496 27.48 10.14 5.21
CA ARG A 496 27.35 9.40 3.94
C ARG A 496 27.91 7.99 4.03
N PHE A 497 29.02 7.81 4.75
CA PHE A 497 29.61 6.50 5.05
C PHE A 497 28.60 5.61 5.79
N ALA A 498 28.02 6.11 6.88
CA ALA A 498 27.01 5.36 7.64
C ALA A 498 25.73 5.10 6.81
N CYS A 499 25.32 6.03 5.94
CA CYS A 499 24.22 5.79 5.01
C CYS A 499 24.54 4.70 3.97
N ALA A 500 25.76 4.66 3.45
CA ALA A 500 26.19 3.62 2.51
C ALA A 500 26.25 2.23 3.18
N ASP A 501 26.61 2.16 4.47
CA ASP A 501 26.59 0.91 5.24
C ASP A 501 25.18 0.47 5.68
N ALA A 502 24.20 1.38 5.66
CA ALA A 502 22.89 1.16 6.29
C ALA A 502 22.08 0.01 5.68
N GLY A 503 22.20 -0.22 4.37
CA GLY A 503 21.54 -1.32 3.66
C GLY A 503 21.10 -0.99 2.24
N ASP A 504 21.20 -2.00 1.35
CA ASP A 504 20.99 -1.86 -0.09
C ASP A 504 19.90 -2.79 -0.66
N SER A 505 18.92 -3.14 0.17
CA SER A 505 17.81 -4.01 -0.22
C SER A 505 16.45 -3.35 0.07
N LEU A 506 15.38 -4.08 -0.23
CA LEU A 506 14.01 -3.73 0.16
C LEU A 506 13.75 -3.86 1.67
N ASP A 507 14.64 -4.50 2.42
CA ASP A 507 14.56 -4.54 3.87
C ASP A 507 14.88 -3.16 4.44
N ASP A 508 14.35 -2.87 5.64
CA ASP A 508 14.57 -1.56 6.25
C ASP A 508 16.06 -1.38 6.57
N ALA A 509 16.64 -0.29 6.03
CA ALA A 509 18.02 0.07 6.22
C ALA A 509 18.24 0.64 7.62
N ASN A 510 19.41 0.42 8.21
CA ASN A 510 19.70 0.86 9.57
C ASN A 510 20.84 1.88 9.61
N PHE A 511 20.49 3.14 9.87
CA PHE A 511 21.49 4.15 10.19
C PHE A 511 22.00 3.92 11.62
N SER A 512 23.25 3.51 11.74
CA SER A 512 23.94 3.27 13.01
C SER A 512 24.79 4.47 13.39
N ARG A 513 24.51 5.08 14.55
CA ARG A 513 25.33 6.19 15.08
C ARG A 513 26.75 5.73 15.41
N GLU A 514 26.90 4.50 15.87
CA GLU A 514 28.21 3.88 16.14
C GLU A 514 29.04 3.74 14.86
N THR A 515 28.40 3.42 13.73
CA THR A 515 29.07 3.36 12.43
C THR A 515 29.53 4.74 12.00
N ALA A 516 28.71 5.78 12.20
CA ALA A 516 29.09 7.16 11.88
C ALA A 516 30.28 7.63 12.72
N ASP A 517 30.28 7.40 14.04
CA ASP A 517 31.43 7.71 14.92
C ASP A 517 32.70 6.96 14.50
N SER A 518 32.56 5.67 14.19
CA SER A 518 33.67 4.81 13.74
C SER A 518 34.23 5.28 12.40
N ALA A 519 33.37 5.76 11.49
CA ALA A 519 33.77 6.29 10.20
C ALA A 519 34.62 7.56 10.36
N ILE A 520 34.29 8.47 11.27
CA ILE A 520 35.13 9.65 11.57
C ILE A 520 36.54 9.21 11.98
N VAL A 521 36.63 8.32 12.95
CA VAL A 521 37.92 7.83 13.45
C VAL A 521 38.70 7.13 12.35
N SER A 522 38.04 6.29 11.55
CA SER A 522 38.68 5.59 10.43
C SER A 522 39.20 6.58 9.38
N LEU A 523 38.41 7.55 8.95
CA LEU A 523 38.80 8.52 7.93
C LEU A 523 39.98 9.38 8.39
N VAL A 524 39.97 9.86 9.63
CA VAL A 524 41.08 10.66 10.19
C VAL A 524 42.37 9.84 10.28
N ASN A 525 42.29 8.60 10.80
CA ASN A 525 43.46 7.73 10.90
C ASN A 525 44.09 7.43 9.53
N GLU A 526 43.26 7.25 8.51
CA GLU A 526 43.71 6.99 7.15
C GLU A 526 44.28 8.25 6.47
N GLU A 527 43.72 9.42 6.76
CA GLU A 527 44.27 10.71 6.32
C GLU A 527 45.67 10.95 6.90
N ASP A 528 45.83 10.72 8.21
CA ASP A 528 47.11 10.87 8.90
C ASP A 528 48.14 9.85 8.40
N TRP A 529 47.72 8.60 8.19
CA TRP A 529 48.60 7.57 7.62
C TRP A 529 49.04 7.94 6.19
N ALA A 530 48.15 8.47 5.36
CA ALA A 530 48.50 8.94 4.02
C ALA A 530 49.56 10.05 4.08
N LYS A 531 49.38 11.05 4.95
CA LYS A 531 50.36 12.14 5.16
C LYS A 531 51.71 11.60 5.62
N GLU A 532 51.72 10.67 6.57
CA GLU A 532 52.95 10.01 7.03
C GLU A 532 53.66 9.28 5.90
N MET A 533 52.93 8.54 5.07
CA MET A 533 53.49 7.82 3.93
C MET A 533 54.03 8.73 2.85
N LEU A 534 53.40 9.87 2.59
CA LEU A 534 53.92 10.88 1.67
C LEU A 534 55.27 11.44 2.14
N VAL A 535 55.42 11.72 3.44
CA VAL A 535 56.69 12.17 4.03
C VAL A 535 57.74 11.05 4.02
N ALA A 536 57.33 9.82 4.30
CA ALA A 536 58.23 8.65 4.33
C ALA A 536 58.58 8.12 2.93
N HIS A 537 57.86 8.54 1.88
CA HIS A 537 57.95 8.00 0.52
C HIS A 537 59.39 7.88 -0.02
N PRO A 538 60.28 8.88 0.12
CA PRO A 538 61.66 8.78 -0.36
C PRO A 538 62.51 7.71 0.35
N LYS A 539 62.07 7.23 1.52
CA LYS A 539 62.75 6.20 2.33
C LYS A 539 62.19 4.80 2.08
N LEU A 540 61.15 4.67 1.25
CA LEU A 540 60.54 3.39 0.90
C LEU A 540 61.42 2.60 -0.07
N ARG A 541 61.23 1.28 -0.08
CA ARG A 541 61.99 0.40 -0.97
C ARG A 541 61.52 0.58 -2.41
N THR A 542 62.47 0.50 -3.34
CA THR A 542 62.23 0.47 -4.79
C THR A 542 62.88 -0.77 -5.40
N GLY A 543 62.50 -1.13 -6.63
CA GLY A 543 63.08 -2.26 -7.38
C GLY A 543 62.07 -3.38 -7.64
N GLU A 544 62.56 -4.62 -7.70
CA GLU A 544 61.74 -5.81 -7.99
C GLU A 544 60.74 -6.11 -6.86
N TYR A 545 59.57 -6.63 -7.27
CA TYR A 545 58.53 -7.03 -6.33
C TYR A 545 58.91 -8.33 -5.62
N SER A 546 58.80 -8.30 -4.29
CA SER A 546 58.81 -9.49 -3.46
C SER A 546 57.55 -10.34 -3.72
N PHE A 547 57.50 -11.55 -3.15
CA PHE A 547 56.29 -12.36 -3.20
C PHE A 547 55.09 -11.62 -2.58
N MET A 548 55.27 -11.00 -1.42
CA MET A 548 54.20 -10.30 -0.72
C MET A 548 53.81 -8.99 -1.40
N ASP A 549 54.75 -8.33 -2.11
CA ASP A 549 54.43 -7.20 -2.98
C ASP A 549 53.42 -7.62 -4.06
N ARG A 550 53.67 -8.75 -4.73
CA ARG A 550 52.76 -9.28 -5.76
C ARG A 550 51.41 -9.71 -5.19
N VAL A 551 51.39 -10.26 -3.97
CA VAL A 551 50.13 -10.61 -3.29
C VAL A 551 49.32 -9.35 -3.02
N PHE A 552 49.92 -8.31 -2.42
CA PHE A 552 49.21 -7.05 -2.14
C PHE A 552 48.75 -6.35 -3.43
N ASP A 553 49.58 -6.34 -4.46
CA ASP A 553 49.23 -5.80 -5.79
C ASP A 553 47.99 -6.50 -6.38
N ASN A 554 47.92 -7.83 -6.27
CA ASN A 554 46.77 -8.61 -6.71
C ASN A 554 45.52 -8.44 -5.82
N GLU A 555 45.70 -8.30 -4.50
CA GLU A 555 44.58 -8.02 -3.58
C GLU A 555 43.94 -6.65 -3.87
N MET A 556 44.74 -5.64 -4.21
CA MET A 556 44.21 -4.36 -4.70
C MET A 556 43.36 -4.56 -5.96
N ASP A 557 43.83 -5.32 -6.95
CA ASP A 557 43.06 -5.64 -8.17
C ASP A 557 41.76 -6.41 -7.88
N ARG A 558 41.77 -7.29 -6.87
CA ARG A 558 40.56 -8.01 -6.42
C ARG A 558 39.54 -7.03 -5.85
N CYS A 559 39.97 -6.18 -4.91
CA CYS A 559 39.10 -5.20 -4.27
C CYS A 559 38.54 -4.18 -5.28
N ILE A 560 39.38 -3.64 -6.18
CA ILE A 560 38.95 -2.72 -7.24
C ILE A 560 37.81 -3.32 -8.08
N ARG A 561 37.97 -4.56 -8.56
CA ARG A 561 36.97 -5.23 -9.39
C ARG A 561 35.68 -5.51 -8.62
N ALA A 562 35.79 -5.94 -7.36
CA ALA A 562 34.64 -6.20 -6.51
C ALA A 562 33.86 -4.91 -6.20
N THR A 563 34.54 -3.83 -5.82
CA THR A 563 33.91 -2.52 -5.60
C THR A 563 33.25 -1.95 -6.85
N ALA A 564 33.92 -2.03 -8.00
CA ALA A 564 33.34 -1.57 -9.27
C ALA A 564 32.07 -2.35 -9.62
N HIS A 565 32.06 -3.67 -9.40
CA HIS A 565 30.87 -4.49 -9.59
C HIS A 565 29.75 -4.06 -8.65
N SER A 566 30.02 -3.96 -7.34
CA SER A 566 29.04 -3.55 -6.34
C SER A 566 28.41 -2.18 -6.66
N TYR A 567 29.20 -1.17 -7.05
CA TYR A 567 28.66 0.13 -7.46
C TYR A 567 27.85 0.06 -8.76
N SER A 568 28.25 -0.77 -9.73
CA SER A 568 27.49 -0.96 -10.97
C SER A 568 26.09 -1.56 -10.73
N THR A 569 25.94 -2.34 -9.66
CA THR A 569 24.67 -2.95 -9.24
C THR A 569 24.00 -2.22 -8.07
N MET A 570 24.48 -1.02 -7.72
CA MET A 570 23.98 -0.20 -6.61
C MET A 570 23.94 -0.89 -5.24
N GLN A 571 24.92 -1.75 -4.98
CA GLN A 571 25.17 -2.34 -3.66
C GLN A 571 26.27 -1.52 -2.95
N PHE A 572 25.92 -0.38 -2.37
CA PHE A 572 26.86 0.57 -1.76
C PHE A 572 27.55 0.03 -0.49
N ARG A 573 26.86 -0.75 0.34
CA ARG A 573 27.38 -1.46 1.51
C ARG A 573 28.43 -2.47 1.12
N ASP A 574 28.16 -3.29 0.10
CA ASP A 574 29.16 -4.23 -0.42
C ASP A 574 30.32 -3.48 -1.09
N GLY A 575 30.03 -2.37 -1.78
CA GLY A 575 31.04 -1.48 -2.34
C GLY A 575 31.98 -0.94 -1.27
N LEU A 576 31.44 -0.56 -0.11
CA LEU A 576 32.17 -0.08 1.06
C LEU A 576 32.97 -1.20 1.74
N GLN A 577 32.38 -2.38 1.87
CA GLN A 577 33.05 -3.58 2.38
C GLN A 577 34.30 -3.91 1.56
N HIS A 578 34.19 -3.97 0.23
CA HIS A 578 35.32 -4.26 -0.63
C HIS A 578 36.29 -3.07 -0.76
N GLY A 579 35.76 -1.87 -0.95
CA GLY A 579 36.53 -0.68 -1.36
C GLY A 579 37.22 0.04 -0.21
N TRP A 580 36.71 -0.14 1.02
CA TRP A 580 37.28 0.41 2.23
C TRP A 580 37.79 -0.69 3.15
N HIS A 581 36.90 -1.53 3.70
CA HIS A 581 37.27 -2.45 4.78
C HIS A 581 38.29 -3.53 4.35
N GLU A 582 38.03 -4.25 3.26
CA GLU A 582 38.96 -5.26 2.74
C GLU A 582 40.24 -4.65 2.18
N MET A 583 40.14 -3.49 1.53
CA MET A 583 41.31 -2.74 1.02
C MET A 583 42.25 -2.33 2.16
N LEU A 584 41.71 -1.79 3.26
CA LEU A 584 42.47 -1.46 4.47
C LEU A 584 43.08 -2.70 5.13
N LEU A 585 42.33 -3.80 5.16
CA LEU A 585 42.81 -5.08 5.71
C LEU A 585 44.01 -5.61 4.89
N ALA A 586 43.90 -5.66 3.57
CA ALA A 586 44.98 -6.11 2.68
C ALA A 586 46.25 -5.26 2.87
N ARG A 587 46.10 -3.94 3.00
CA ARG A 587 47.22 -3.03 3.33
C ARG A 587 47.81 -3.34 4.70
N ASN A 588 46.98 -3.54 5.72
CA ASN A 588 47.44 -3.83 7.08
C ASN A 588 48.22 -5.14 7.16
N GLU A 589 47.78 -6.17 6.44
CA GLU A 589 48.49 -7.45 6.33
C GLU A 589 49.85 -7.29 5.63
N TYR A 590 49.89 -6.57 4.51
CA TYR A 590 51.13 -6.25 3.79
C TYR A 590 52.12 -5.49 4.70
N ARG A 591 51.62 -4.48 5.43
CA ARG A 591 52.42 -3.70 6.39
C ARG A 591 52.96 -4.58 7.52
N SER A 592 52.12 -5.43 8.10
CA SER A 592 52.51 -6.35 9.18
C SER A 592 53.62 -7.30 8.74
N TYR A 593 53.50 -7.85 7.53
CA TYR A 593 54.53 -8.70 6.92
C TYR A 593 55.85 -7.93 6.74
N CYS A 594 55.81 -6.77 6.10
CA CYS A 594 57.00 -5.95 5.87
C CYS A 594 57.70 -5.57 7.17
N HIS A 595 56.93 -5.25 8.21
CA HIS A 595 57.46 -4.99 9.54
C HIS A 595 58.17 -6.20 10.15
N SER A 596 57.55 -7.39 10.09
CA SER A 596 58.14 -8.64 10.60
C SER A 596 59.38 -9.07 9.81
N ALA A 597 59.42 -8.79 8.51
CA ALA A 597 60.56 -9.03 7.64
C ALA A 597 61.66 -7.96 7.74
N ALA A 598 61.48 -6.94 8.60
CA ALA A 598 62.35 -5.77 8.69
C ALA A 598 62.63 -5.10 7.32
N SER A 599 61.66 -5.16 6.41
CA SER A 599 61.73 -4.56 5.07
C SER A 599 60.83 -3.33 5.00
N PRO A 600 61.31 -2.19 4.46
CA PRO A 600 60.43 -1.08 4.12
C PRO A 600 59.35 -1.50 3.10
N LEU A 601 58.21 -0.81 3.13
CA LEU A 601 57.15 -0.93 2.13
C LEU A 601 57.68 -0.55 0.74
N HIS A 602 57.06 -1.08 -0.31
CA HIS A 602 57.42 -0.73 -1.69
C HIS A 602 56.76 0.59 -2.13
N ALA A 603 57.57 1.56 -2.57
CA ALA A 603 57.12 2.92 -2.89
C ALA A 603 55.98 2.96 -3.92
N LYS A 604 56.07 2.17 -4.99
CA LYS A 604 55.02 2.11 -6.04
C LYS A 604 53.70 1.54 -5.53
N LEU A 605 53.75 0.57 -4.60
CA LEU A 605 52.54 -0.07 -4.08
C LEU A 605 51.83 0.86 -3.10
N VAL A 606 52.59 1.62 -2.30
CA VAL A 606 52.03 2.65 -1.42
C VAL A 606 51.34 3.74 -2.23
N THR A 607 51.98 4.27 -3.28
CA THR A 607 51.34 5.26 -4.17
C THR A 607 50.09 4.70 -4.83
N ARG A 608 50.17 3.50 -5.41
CA ARG A 608 49.03 2.82 -6.03
C ARG A 608 47.87 2.65 -5.05
N PHE A 609 48.16 2.22 -3.81
CA PHE A 609 47.14 2.05 -2.78
C PHE A 609 46.45 3.38 -2.44
N LEU A 610 47.21 4.45 -2.22
CA LEU A 610 46.67 5.77 -1.88
C LEU A 610 45.78 6.32 -2.98
N GLU A 611 46.22 6.26 -4.25
CA GLU A 611 45.39 6.65 -5.39
C GLU A 611 44.12 5.80 -5.47
N THR A 612 44.26 4.48 -5.29
CA THR A 612 43.13 3.54 -5.39
C THR A 612 42.09 3.80 -4.31
N ILE A 613 42.48 3.91 -3.04
CA ILE A 613 41.50 4.06 -1.95
C ILE A 613 40.74 5.38 -2.05
N VAL A 614 41.40 6.47 -2.48
CA VAL A 614 40.76 7.76 -2.74
C VAL A 614 39.74 7.64 -3.87
N ILE A 615 40.07 6.97 -4.97
CA ILE A 615 39.14 6.76 -6.09
C ILE A 615 37.95 5.90 -5.65
N LEU A 616 38.19 4.79 -4.94
CA LEU A 616 37.14 3.85 -4.56
C LEU A 616 36.15 4.46 -3.57
N ILE A 617 36.60 5.28 -2.61
CA ILE A 617 35.71 5.85 -1.59
C ILE A 617 35.04 7.16 -2.02
N CYS A 618 35.53 7.83 -3.06
CA CYS A 618 35.02 9.13 -3.53
C CYS A 618 33.48 9.21 -3.71
N PRO A 619 32.78 8.20 -4.25
CA PRO A 619 31.31 8.24 -4.33
C PRO A 619 30.62 8.36 -2.96
N VAL A 620 31.24 7.84 -1.90
CA VAL A 620 30.72 7.84 -0.53
C VAL A 620 31.25 9.03 0.26
N CYS A 621 32.57 9.24 0.30
CA CYS A 621 33.25 10.29 1.04
C CYS A 621 34.01 11.26 0.09
N PRO A 622 33.30 12.09 -0.68
CA PRO A 622 33.92 12.94 -1.69
C PRO A 622 34.81 14.04 -1.10
N HIS A 623 34.50 14.59 0.08
CA HIS A 623 35.26 15.72 0.62
C HIS A 623 36.64 15.27 1.16
N TRP A 624 36.68 14.13 1.84
CA TRP A 624 37.89 13.46 2.30
C TRP A 624 38.76 13.02 1.13
N SER A 625 38.12 12.48 0.08
CA SER A 625 38.80 12.05 -1.14
C SER A 625 39.46 13.22 -1.85
N GLU A 626 38.72 14.32 -2.07
CA GLU A 626 39.23 15.55 -2.67
C GLU A 626 40.30 16.22 -1.81
N GLY A 627 40.20 16.11 -0.47
CA GLY A 627 41.22 16.66 0.44
C GLY A 627 42.56 15.91 0.38
N LEU A 628 42.55 14.63 -0.01
CA LEU A 628 43.75 13.80 -0.14
C LEU A 628 44.32 13.75 -1.57
N TRP A 629 43.49 13.93 -2.59
CA TRP A 629 43.90 13.98 -4.00
C TRP A 629 44.73 15.23 -4.30
#